data_AF-A0A2V3IPY9-F1
#
_entry.id   AF-A0A2V3IPY9-F1
#
_cell.length_a   1.000
_cell.length_b   1.000
_cell.length_c   1.000
_cell.angle_alpha   90.00
_cell.angle_beta   90.00
_cell.angle_gamma   90.00
#
_symmetry.space_group_name_H-M   'P 1'
#
loop_
_entity.id
_entity.type
_entity.pdbx_description
1 polymer ?
#
loop_
_entity_poly.entity_id
_entity_poly.type
_entity_poly.pdbx_seq_one_letter_code
_entity_poly.pdbx_strand_id
1 'polypeptide(L)'
;MFYMDGSSGNGTLYRDTVHIGSVDVPMLFGAMHEESHNFELPYTDGVLGMAFQKGACHPACIPPAMDTIVNQTGIKDLFTICVSRYGGTLVLGAADKSLATSDYKYVHLEDGGSQSRFVTPVKPEWRVGDRKLSTPSLTAAVWSTATTHLAFSKSTFLSLLDHLMAHYCHIPDLCSMSSWFRPQSCSAIPEDSVRAMPNITIEVSDDVEITLTPDDYLIKLRKVDGVQHRCVAMIATDSLQERGYGLLFGSVVMRKYATVFDRKNYRIGVAPANSRKCGPLTGSDRGLPGKHSTKGKGPVLTADTSPAAGTEQETEDPDEKLIAQAEKCRAKRSCSGCSKISNCSYGYQTGRCVPVREATKMPYPFCTGGFCACFLVGGSGWYFGIVIGALLGIAIVVALVLVFRKRQQRNHYQALQRYEEQDIETF
;
A
#
# COMPACT_ATOMS: atom_id res chain seq x y z
N MET A 1 26.20 -5.17 2.14
CA MET A 1 25.07 -5.41 3.06
C MET A 1 23.79 -5.22 2.28
N PHE A 2 22.78 -6.07 2.52
CA PHE A 2 21.47 -6.01 1.86
C PHE A 2 20.36 -5.89 2.91
N TYR A 3 19.35 -5.08 2.63
CA TYR A 3 18.25 -4.77 3.53
C TYR A 3 16.93 -5.29 2.98
N MET A 4 15.87 -5.20 3.81
CA MET A 4 14.59 -5.83 3.54
C MET A 4 13.81 -5.14 2.42
N ASP A 5 14.02 -3.84 2.22
CA ASP A 5 13.45 -3.01 1.17
C ASP A 5 14.23 -3.10 -0.15
N GLY A 6 15.17 -4.04 -0.24
CA GLY A 6 16.06 -4.20 -1.40
C GLY A 6 17.19 -3.19 -1.44
N SER A 7 17.27 -2.25 -0.47
CA SER A 7 18.42 -1.35 -0.40
C SER A 7 19.70 -2.10 -0.03
N SER A 8 20.84 -1.54 -0.41
CA SER A 8 22.13 -2.15 -0.20
C SER A 8 23.24 -1.12 -0.09
N GLY A 9 24.30 -1.49 0.62
CA GLY A 9 25.52 -0.70 0.71
C GLY A 9 26.74 -1.63 0.66
N ASN A 10 27.77 -1.24 -0.08
CA ASN A 10 29.03 -1.97 -0.19
C ASN A 10 30.19 -1.05 0.23
N GLY A 11 31.21 -1.63 0.86
CA GLY A 11 32.22 -0.85 1.53
C GLY A 11 33.41 -1.66 2.04
N THR A 12 34.36 -0.95 2.64
CA THR A 12 35.53 -1.55 3.28
C THR A 12 35.43 -1.41 4.80
N LEU A 13 35.95 -2.40 5.53
CA LEU A 13 36.04 -2.32 6.98
C LEU A 13 37.21 -1.44 7.40
N TYR A 14 36.94 -0.51 8.32
CA TYR A 14 37.93 0.31 9.00
C TYR A 14 37.86 0.07 10.51
N ARG A 15 38.96 0.38 11.19
CA ARG A 15 39.04 0.40 12.64
C ARG A 15 39.39 1.80 13.07
N ASP A 16 38.52 2.40 13.89
CA ASP A 16 38.79 3.70 14.49
C ASP A 16 38.06 3.81 15.83
N THR A 17 38.35 4.87 16.57
CA THR A 17 37.64 5.22 17.80
C THR A 17 36.33 5.90 17.46
N VAL A 18 35.22 5.29 17.87
CA VAL A 18 33.89 5.87 17.69
C VAL A 18 33.46 6.52 19.01
N HIS A 19 33.07 7.78 18.91
CA HIS A 19 32.57 8.60 20.01
C HIS A 19 31.04 8.56 20.04
N ILE A 20 30.43 7.92 21.05
CA ILE A 20 28.98 7.83 21.22
C ILE A 20 28.59 8.30 22.63
N GLY A 21 28.03 9.51 22.71
CA GLY A 21 27.66 10.11 23.99
C GLY A 21 28.90 10.32 24.87
N SER A 22 28.98 9.59 25.99
CA SER A 22 30.11 9.62 26.92
C SER A 22 31.07 8.43 26.77
N VAL A 23 30.99 7.69 25.66
CA VAL A 23 31.75 6.46 25.43
C VAL A 23 32.63 6.62 24.19
N ASP A 24 33.93 6.36 24.37
CA ASP A 24 34.93 6.37 23.32
C ASP A 24 35.49 4.95 23.18
N VAL A 25 35.15 4.27 22.08
CA VAL A 25 35.47 2.84 21.92
C VAL A 25 36.08 2.58 20.55
N PRO A 26 37.29 2.01 20.46
CA PRO A 26 37.83 1.52 19.20
C PRO A 26 37.03 0.32 18.71
N MET A 27 36.41 0.44 17.53
CA MET A 27 35.58 -0.60 16.93
C MET A 27 35.79 -0.70 15.42
N LEU A 28 35.37 -1.84 14.86
CA LEU A 28 35.30 -2.03 13.42
C LEU A 28 33.97 -1.47 12.91
N PHE A 29 34.01 -0.76 11.79
CA PHE A 29 32.82 -0.30 11.07
C PHE A 29 33.05 -0.34 9.56
N GLY A 30 31.97 -0.40 8.79
CA GLY A 30 32.03 -0.34 7.34
C GLY A 30 31.99 1.11 6.85
N ALA A 31 32.99 1.53 6.07
CA ALA A 31 32.91 2.75 5.27
C ALA A 31 32.29 2.38 3.91
N MET A 32 31.07 2.86 3.67
CA MET A 32 30.36 2.62 2.42
C MET A 32 31.00 3.44 1.28
N HIS A 33 31.27 2.77 0.16
CA HIS A 33 31.76 3.39 -1.08
C HIS A 33 30.67 3.44 -2.15
N GLU A 34 29.74 2.48 -2.10
CA GLU A 34 28.63 2.36 -3.04
C GLU A 34 27.36 2.08 -2.25
N GLU A 35 26.27 2.71 -2.68
CA GLU A 35 24.93 2.52 -2.14
C GLU A 35 23.92 2.39 -3.28
N SER A 36 22.85 1.64 -3.05
CA SER A 36 21.72 1.63 -3.98
C SER A 36 20.96 2.95 -3.88
N HIS A 37 20.25 3.33 -4.96
CA HIS A 37 19.48 4.57 -5.04
C HIS A 37 18.49 4.76 -3.87
N ASN A 38 17.91 3.68 -3.36
CA ASN A 38 16.95 3.67 -2.27
C ASN A 38 17.61 3.57 -0.87
N PHE A 39 18.93 3.69 -0.74
CA PHE A 39 19.62 3.64 0.55
C PHE A 39 19.61 4.98 1.30
N GLU A 40 19.25 6.08 0.64
CA GLU A 40 19.35 7.44 1.20
C GLU A 40 18.60 7.58 2.54
N LEU A 41 19.36 7.90 3.59
CA LEU A 41 18.81 8.25 4.90
C LEU A 41 18.84 9.77 5.05
N PRO A 42 17.68 10.45 5.01
CA PRO A 42 17.67 11.90 5.17
C PRO A 42 18.25 12.26 6.54
N TYR A 43 19.24 13.16 6.54
CA TYR A 43 19.90 13.72 7.72
C TYR A 43 20.89 12.83 8.47
N THR A 44 21.29 11.66 7.94
CA THR A 44 22.31 10.80 8.57
C THR A 44 23.26 10.20 7.54
N ASP A 45 24.55 10.14 7.87
CA ASP A 45 25.60 9.60 6.98
C ASP A 45 25.88 8.10 7.19
N GLY A 46 25.08 7.40 8.00
CA GLY A 46 25.29 5.98 8.28
C GLY A 46 24.31 5.35 9.26
N VAL A 47 24.49 4.05 9.49
CA VAL A 47 23.62 3.20 10.32
C VAL A 47 24.39 2.59 11.49
N LEU A 48 23.84 2.70 12.70
CA LEU A 48 24.36 2.04 13.89
C LEU A 48 23.55 0.77 14.22
N GLY A 49 24.07 -0.39 13.81
CA GLY A 49 23.47 -1.69 14.15
C GLY A 49 23.71 -2.08 15.61
N MET A 50 22.65 -2.16 16.42
CA MET A 50 22.71 -2.52 17.84
C MET A 50 22.06 -3.88 18.19
N ALA A 51 21.71 -4.66 17.17
CA ALA A 51 21.22 -6.02 17.32
C ALA A 51 22.37 -7.01 17.60
N PHE A 52 22.09 -8.30 17.52
CA PHE A 52 22.97 -9.37 17.99
C PHE A 52 23.98 -9.84 16.94
N GLN A 53 25.04 -10.52 17.39
CA GLN A 53 26.14 -11.04 16.56
C GLN A 53 25.68 -11.80 15.30
N LYS A 54 24.66 -12.66 15.40
CA LYS A 54 24.17 -13.46 14.27
C LYS A 54 23.67 -12.57 13.11
N GLY A 55 23.13 -11.38 13.43
CA GLY A 55 22.70 -10.40 12.43
C GLY A 55 23.87 -9.74 11.69
N ALA A 56 25.04 -9.62 12.33
CA ALA A 56 26.24 -9.06 11.72
C ALA A 56 26.98 -10.04 10.79
N CYS A 57 26.58 -11.32 10.80
CA CYS A 57 27.28 -12.39 10.09
C CYS A 57 27.07 -12.47 8.58
N HIS A 58 26.44 -11.46 7.99
CA HIS A 58 26.32 -11.31 6.54
C HIS A 58 26.50 -9.81 6.19
N PRO A 59 27.62 -9.41 5.53
CA PRO A 59 28.66 -10.26 4.95
C PRO A 59 29.86 -10.56 5.87
N ALA A 60 30.09 -9.79 6.95
CA ALA A 60 31.43 -9.71 7.55
C ALA A 60 31.62 -10.41 8.90
N CYS A 61 30.56 -10.74 9.65
CA CYS A 61 30.67 -11.34 11.00
C CYS A 61 31.51 -10.54 12.01
N ILE A 62 31.59 -9.21 11.89
CA ILE A 62 32.28 -8.38 12.89
C ILE A 62 31.42 -8.22 14.15
N PRO A 63 32.03 -8.00 15.34
CA PRO A 63 31.28 -7.67 16.56
C PRO A 63 30.40 -6.44 16.36
N PRO A 64 29.09 -6.49 16.66
CA PRO A 64 28.24 -5.31 16.65
C PRO A 64 28.72 -4.23 17.61
N ALA A 65 28.26 -3.00 17.38
CA ALA A 65 28.67 -1.85 18.19
C ALA A 65 28.35 -2.05 19.69
N MET A 66 27.16 -2.54 20.02
CA MET A 66 26.76 -2.75 21.41
C MET A 66 27.60 -3.82 22.10
N ASP A 67 27.89 -4.95 21.43
CA ASP A 67 28.78 -5.99 21.95
C ASP A 67 30.18 -5.43 22.25
N THR A 68 30.71 -4.61 21.34
CA THR A 68 32.02 -3.97 21.49
C THR A 68 32.03 -3.00 22.66
N ILE A 69 31.01 -2.16 22.80
CA ILE A 69 30.87 -1.19 23.89
C ILE A 69 30.79 -1.90 25.23
N VAL A 70 29.92 -2.91 25.37
CA VAL A 70 29.74 -3.68 26.62
C VAL A 70 31.06 -4.33 27.03
N ASN A 71 31.74 -5.00 26.11
CA ASN A 71 32.98 -5.72 26.40
C ASN A 71 34.12 -4.79 26.83
N GLN A 72 34.23 -3.60 26.23
CA GLN A 72 35.33 -2.67 26.52
C GLN A 72 35.06 -1.75 27.72
N THR A 73 33.80 -1.42 28.02
CA THR A 73 33.44 -0.45 29.07
C THR A 73 32.87 -1.09 30.33
N GLY A 74 32.38 -2.32 30.24
CA GLY A 74 31.71 -3.01 31.35
C GLY A 74 30.31 -2.48 31.68
N ILE A 75 29.73 -1.60 30.84
CA ILE A 75 28.32 -1.20 31.02
C ILE A 75 27.39 -2.42 30.89
N LYS A 76 26.19 -2.31 31.47
CA LYS A 76 25.20 -3.39 31.35
C LYS A 76 24.81 -3.58 29.88
N ASP A 77 24.60 -4.84 29.47
CA ASP A 77 24.17 -5.18 28.11
C ASP A 77 22.68 -4.94 27.91
N LEU A 78 22.29 -3.68 27.90
CA LEU A 78 20.97 -3.18 27.54
C LEU A 78 21.04 -1.71 27.14
N PHE A 79 20.05 -1.23 26.42
CA PHE A 79 19.91 0.19 26.09
C PHE A 79 18.43 0.59 26.04
N THR A 80 18.16 1.87 26.29
CA THR A 80 16.81 2.45 26.16
C THR A 80 16.78 3.41 24.99
N ILE A 81 15.75 3.30 24.15
CA ILE A 81 15.44 4.25 23.09
C ILE A 81 14.12 4.94 23.42
N CYS A 82 14.11 6.25 23.30
CA CYS A 82 12.90 7.04 23.24
C CYS A 82 12.94 7.94 22.00
N VAL A 83 12.01 7.74 21.07
CA VAL A 83 11.95 8.50 19.81
C VAL A 83 10.90 9.59 19.91
N SER A 84 11.19 10.77 19.35
CA SER A 84 10.26 11.88 19.23
C SER A 84 10.16 12.34 17.78
N ARG A 85 9.28 13.31 17.49
CA ARG A 85 9.17 13.87 16.13
C ARG A 85 10.45 14.60 15.68
N TYR A 86 11.21 15.14 16.62
CA TYR A 86 12.30 16.08 16.34
C TYR A 86 13.67 15.57 16.80
N GLY A 87 13.77 14.29 17.16
CA GLY A 87 14.97 13.69 17.73
C GLY A 87 14.60 12.58 18.70
N GLY A 88 15.44 12.32 19.69
CA GLY A 88 15.18 11.30 20.69
C GLY A 88 16.32 11.20 21.70
N THR A 89 16.26 10.17 22.53
CA THR A 89 17.29 9.85 23.51
C THR A 89 17.66 8.38 23.38
N LEU A 90 18.95 8.12 23.28
CA LEU A 90 19.56 6.79 23.42
C LEU A 90 20.31 6.74 24.74
N VAL A 91 19.96 5.79 25.60
CA VAL A 91 20.66 5.54 26.87
C VAL A 91 21.34 4.19 26.81
N LEU A 92 22.67 4.17 26.93
CA LEU A 92 23.46 2.95 26.97
C LEU A 92 23.58 2.46 28.41
N GLY A 93 23.39 1.16 28.64
CA GLY A 93 23.63 0.51 29.92
C GLY A 93 22.55 0.65 31.00
N ALA A 94 21.42 1.28 30.68
CA ALA A 94 20.35 1.51 31.65
C ALA A 94 18.94 1.45 31.04
N ALA A 95 18.00 0.95 31.84
CA ALA A 95 16.56 1.02 31.62
C ALA A 95 16.07 2.32 32.26
N ASP A 96 16.22 3.45 31.55
CA ASP A 96 16.01 4.77 32.12
C ASP A 96 14.51 5.02 32.36
N LYS A 97 14.10 4.98 33.63
CA LYS A 97 12.70 5.19 34.02
C LYS A 97 12.22 6.63 33.77
N SER A 98 13.12 7.61 33.69
CA SER A 98 12.73 9.01 33.46
C SER A 98 12.15 9.24 32.06
N LEU A 99 12.48 8.35 31.10
CA LEU A 99 11.97 8.37 29.74
C LEU A 99 10.56 7.78 29.61
N ALA A 100 10.02 7.19 30.67
CA ALA A 100 8.68 6.61 30.70
C ALA A 100 7.78 7.29 31.74
N THR A 101 6.47 7.22 31.55
CA THR A 101 5.48 7.70 32.53
C THR A 101 5.02 6.63 33.52
N SER A 102 5.45 5.39 33.33
CA SER A 102 5.17 4.24 34.21
C SER A 102 6.36 3.28 34.20
N ASP A 103 6.31 2.24 35.05
CA ASP A 103 7.29 1.16 34.99
C ASP A 103 7.23 0.41 33.65
N TYR A 104 8.40 -0.05 33.20
CA TYR A 104 8.53 -0.90 32.02
C TYR A 104 7.94 -2.27 32.26
N LYS A 105 7.06 -2.70 31.35
CA LYS A 105 6.59 -4.07 31.26
C LYS A 105 7.40 -4.82 30.21
N TYR A 106 7.78 -6.06 30.52
CA TYR A 106 8.74 -6.80 29.71
C TYR A 106 8.09 -7.98 28.99
N VAL A 107 8.53 -8.23 27.75
CA VAL A 107 8.20 -9.41 26.96
C VAL A 107 9.50 -10.09 26.53
N HIS A 108 9.58 -11.40 26.74
CA HIS A 108 10.72 -12.18 26.27
C HIS A 108 10.75 -12.28 24.74
N LEU A 109 11.95 -12.31 24.18
CA LEU A 109 12.15 -12.55 22.75
C LEU A 109 11.85 -14.02 22.42
N GLU A 110 11.29 -14.29 21.24
CA GLU A 110 10.81 -15.64 20.87
C GLU A 110 11.88 -16.73 20.98
N ASP A 111 13.09 -16.53 20.43
CA ASP A 111 14.13 -17.57 20.46
C ASP A 111 15.21 -17.41 21.53
N GLY A 112 14.94 -16.71 22.64
CA GLY A 112 15.76 -16.77 23.87
C GLY A 112 17.29 -16.61 23.75
N GLY A 113 17.81 -16.05 22.65
CA GLY A 113 19.25 -15.88 22.40
C GLY A 113 19.83 -16.45 21.10
N SER A 114 19.07 -17.13 20.24
CA SER A 114 19.57 -17.55 18.90
C SER A 114 19.57 -16.41 17.85
N GLN A 115 19.37 -15.17 18.30
CA GLN A 115 18.70 -14.11 17.53
C GLN A 115 19.62 -13.29 16.64
N SER A 116 19.10 -12.85 15.49
CA SER A 116 19.68 -11.77 14.68
C SER A 116 19.03 -10.41 14.96
N ARG A 117 17.83 -10.40 15.56
CA ARG A 117 16.93 -9.24 15.67
C ARG A 117 16.13 -9.27 16.98
N PHE A 118 15.43 -8.19 17.29
CA PHE A 118 14.55 -8.10 18.45
C PHE A 118 13.12 -8.49 18.06
N VAL A 119 12.79 -9.77 18.23
CA VAL A 119 11.49 -10.35 17.86
C VAL A 119 10.72 -10.77 19.12
N THR A 120 9.52 -10.25 19.31
CA THR A 120 8.61 -10.64 20.40
C THR A 120 7.40 -11.38 19.86
N PRO A 121 6.83 -12.33 20.63
CA PRO A 121 5.55 -12.93 20.26
C PRO A 121 4.45 -11.87 20.21
N VAL A 122 3.40 -12.13 19.44
CA VAL A 122 2.17 -11.32 19.42
C VAL A 122 0.98 -12.26 19.40
N LYS A 123 -0.10 -11.90 20.09
CA LYS A 123 -1.33 -12.68 20.09
C LYS A 123 -2.03 -12.57 18.73
N PRO A 124 -2.63 -13.67 18.24
CA PRO A 124 -3.34 -13.68 16.95
C PRO A 124 -4.70 -12.97 17.02
N GLU A 125 -5.14 -12.54 18.20
CA GLU A 125 -6.34 -11.74 18.39
C GLU A 125 -5.95 -10.42 19.05
N TRP A 126 -6.46 -9.33 18.49
CA TRP A 126 -6.20 -7.96 18.95
C TRP A 126 -7.45 -7.09 18.75
N ARG A 127 -7.40 -5.79 19.09
CA ARG A 127 -8.59 -4.93 19.14
C ARG A 127 -8.52 -3.75 18.18
N VAL A 128 -9.62 -3.45 17.51
CA VAL A 128 -9.83 -2.26 16.67
C VAL A 128 -11.08 -1.53 17.18
N GLY A 129 -10.86 -0.45 17.92
CA GLY A 129 -11.88 0.14 18.78
C GLY A 129 -12.28 -0.85 19.86
N ASP A 130 -13.57 -1.09 20.00
CA ASP A 130 -14.13 -2.04 20.98
C ASP A 130 -14.30 -3.46 20.41
N ARG A 131 -13.89 -3.69 19.16
CA ARG A 131 -14.09 -4.97 18.46
C ARG A 131 -12.81 -5.77 18.39
N LYS A 132 -12.95 -7.08 18.50
CA LYS A 132 -11.86 -8.02 18.26
C LYS A 132 -11.64 -8.21 16.76
N LEU A 133 -10.37 -8.32 16.38
CA LEU A 133 -9.92 -8.67 15.04
C LEU A 133 -9.04 -9.91 15.16
N SER A 134 -9.36 -10.94 14.38
CA SER A 134 -8.56 -12.16 14.32
C SER A 134 -7.58 -12.07 13.16
N THR A 135 -6.29 -12.24 13.48
CA THR A 135 -5.16 -12.25 12.54
C THR A 135 -4.32 -13.49 12.81
N PRO A 136 -4.77 -14.69 12.41
CA PRO A 136 -4.06 -15.94 12.72
C PRO A 136 -2.68 -16.04 12.08
N SER A 137 -2.38 -15.24 11.05
CA SER A 137 -1.05 -15.11 10.45
C SER A 137 -0.06 -14.29 11.30
N LEU A 138 -0.54 -13.62 12.35
CA LEU A 138 0.26 -12.80 13.24
C LEU A 138 0.76 -13.66 14.41
N THR A 139 2.02 -14.05 14.36
CA THR A 139 2.67 -14.82 15.43
C THR A 139 3.72 -14.01 16.17
N ALA A 140 4.38 -13.09 15.47
CA ALA A 140 5.55 -12.38 15.97
C ALA A 140 5.66 -10.95 15.40
N ALA A 141 6.33 -10.09 16.14
CA ALA A 141 6.65 -8.72 15.75
C ALA A 141 8.13 -8.38 15.95
N VAL A 142 8.72 -7.72 14.96
CA VAL A 142 10.08 -7.18 15.03
C VAL A 142 10.04 -5.75 15.55
N TRP A 143 10.95 -5.39 16.45
CA TRP A 143 11.17 -4.03 16.92
C TRP A 143 12.35 -3.40 16.19
N SER A 144 12.12 -2.29 15.47
CA SER A 144 13.18 -1.66 14.68
C SER A 144 12.97 -0.16 14.51
N THR A 145 13.99 0.64 14.85
CA THR A 145 14.01 2.08 14.55
C THR A 145 14.33 2.39 13.10
N ALA A 146 14.89 1.42 12.35
CA ALA A 146 15.28 1.60 10.94
C ALA A 146 14.07 1.66 9.99
N THR A 147 12.86 1.36 10.47
CA THR A 147 11.62 1.51 9.70
C THR A 147 10.78 2.61 10.32
N THR A 148 10.34 3.57 9.52
CA THR A 148 9.48 4.66 10.01
C THR A 148 8.06 4.18 10.34
N HIS A 149 7.51 3.30 9.49
CA HIS A 149 6.11 2.88 9.50
C HIS A 149 5.86 1.67 10.40
N LEU A 150 4.59 1.46 10.77
CA LEU A 150 4.14 0.15 11.23
C LEU A 150 4.00 -0.78 10.01
N ALA A 151 4.81 -1.84 9.95
CA ALA A 151 4.74 -2.78 8.84
C ALA A 151 3.86 -3.98 9.19
N PHE A 152 3.06 -4.42 8.23
CA PHE A 152 2.23 -5.61 8.31
C PHE A 152 2.58 -6.58 7.18
N SER A 153 2.37 -7.87 7.42
CA SER A 153 2.23 -8.80 6.30
C SER A 153 1.01 -8.38 5.46
N LYS A 154 1.01 -8.65 4.15
CA LYS A 154 -0.16 -8.33 3.31
C LYS A 154 -1.44 -8.95 3.87
N SER A 155 -1.40 -10.20 4.32
CA SER A 155 -2.56 -10.88 4.92
C SER A 155 -3.10 -10.18 6.17
N THR A 156 -2.22 -9.71 7.05
CA THR A 156 -2.58 -9.00 8.28
C THR A 156 -3.17 -7.62 7.95
N PHE A 157 -2.57 -6.89 7.01
CA PHE A 157 -3.09 -5.60 6.58
C PHE A 157 -4.47 -5.71 5.93
N LEU A 158 -4.67 -6.72 5.07
CA LEU A 158 -5.97 -6.97 4.46
C LEU A 158 -7.04 -7.32 5.50
N SER A 159 -6.71 -8.11 6.52
CA SER A 159 -7.63 -8.40 7.63
C SER A 159 -8.04 -7.13 8.39
N LEU A 160 -7.09 -6.21 8.61
CA LEU A 160 -7.38 -4.89 9.21
C LEU A 160 -8.26 -4.05 8.29
N LEU A 161 -7.95 -4.00 6.99
CA LEU A 161 -8.72 -3.24 6.01
C LEU A 161 -10.17 -3.75 5.91
N ASP A 162 -10.36 -5.07 5.81
CA ASP A 162 -11.67 -5.71 5.79
C ASP A 162 -12.46 -5.40 7.06
N HIS A 163 -11.81 -5.41 8.23
CA HIS A 163 -12.43 -5.03 9.49
C HIS A 163 -12.88 -3.56 9.50
N LEU A 164 -12.03 -2.65 9.01
CA LEU A 164 -12.37 -1.24 8.88
C LEU A 164 -13.54 -1.04 7.92
N MET A 165 -13.56 -1.73 6.79
CA MET A 165 -14.66 -1.68 5.84
C MET A 165 -15.96 -2.31 6.39
N ALA A 166 -15.88 -3.34 7.22
CA ALA A 166 -17.08 -3.95 7.80
C ALA A 166 -17.76 -3.08 8.87
N HIS A 167 -16.99 -2.24 9.58
CA HIS A 167 -17.48 -1.59 10.81
C HIS A 167 -17.37 -0.06 10.82
N TYR A 168 -16.56 0.53 9.93
CA TYR A 168 -16.23 1.96 9.96
C TYR A 168 -16.56 2.69 8.64
N CYS A 169 -17.34 2.12 7.73
CA CYS A 169 -17.77 2.82 6.50
C CYS A 169 -18.62 4.07 6.70
N HIS A 170 -19.05 4.37 7.92
CA HIS A 170 -19.67 5.66 8.25
C HIS A 170 -18.66 6.82 8.17
N ILE A 171 -17.36 6.54 8.20
CA ILE A 171 -16.30 7.53 8.06
C ILE A 171 -16.20 7.96 6.60
N PRO A 172 -16.28 9.28 6.30
CA PRO A 172 -16.22 9.79 4.94
C PRO A 172 -15.00 9.28 4.18
N ASP A 173 -15.27 8.84 2.95
CA ASP A 173 -14.31 8.32 1.97
C ASP A 173 -13.52 7.07 2.36
N LEU A 174 -13.62 6.55 3.59
CA LEU A 174 -12.86 5.38 4.05
C LEU A 174 -13.16 4.13 3.21
N CYS A 175 -14.42 3.94 2.81
CA CYS A 175 -14.86 2.80 1.99
C CYS A 175 -15.10 3.17 0.51
N SER A 176 -14.70 4.37 0.10
CA SER A 176 -14.84 4.79 -1.29
C SER A 176 -13.81 4.11 -2.20
N MET A 177 -14.06 4.13 -3.52
CA MET A 177 -13.06 3.67 -4.50
C MET A 177 -11.76 4.49 -4.47
N SER A 178 -11.83 5.72 -3.96
CA SER A 178 -10.72 6.66 -3.80
C SER A 178 -10.27 6.76 -2.34
N SER A 179 -10.43 5.70 -1.54
CA SER A 179 -10.14 5.73 -0.11
C SER A 179 -8.75 6.31 0.18
N TRP A 180 -8.72 7.20 1.18
CA TRP A 180 -7.50 7.77 1.70
C TRP A 180 -6.74 6.79 2.60
N PHE A 181 -7.38 5.72 3.09
CA PHE A 181 -6.75 4.73 3.96
C PHE A 181 -6.03 3.64 3.14
N ARG A 182 -4.93 4.05 2.49
CA ARG A 182 -4.03 3.17 1.73
C ARG A 182 -2.62 3.23 2.33
N PRO A 183 -1.87 2.11 2.39
CA PRO A 183 -0.49 2.09 2.85
C PRO A 183 0.32 3.24 2.26
N GLN A 184 1.03 3.98 3.13
CA GLN A 184 1.89 5.12 2.78
C GLN A 184 1.21 6.29 2.06
N SER A 185 -0.11 6.23 1.83
CA SER A 185 -0.81 7.26 1.08
C SER A 185 -0.96 8.53 1.92
N CYS A 186 -0.69 9.67 1.29
CA CYS A 186 -0.85 10.99 1.88
C CYS A 186 -1.99 11.74 1.19
N SER A 187 -2.96 12.22 1.96
CA SER A 187 -4.12 12.95 1.44
C SER A 187 -4.66 13.95 2.46
N ALA A 188 -5.57 14.81 2.01
CA ALA A 188 -6.37 15.64 2.91
C ALA A 188 -7.40 14.76 3.61
N ILE A 189 -7.28 14.62 4.92
CA ILE A 189 -8.21 13.84 5.74
C ILE A 189 -8.93 14.82 6.68
N PRO A 190 -10.27 14.92 6.62
CA PRO A 190 -11.03 15.76 7.55
C PRO A 190 -10.75 15.38 9.01
N GLU A 191 -10.62 16.36 9.89
CA GLU A 191 -10.33 16.09 11.31
C GLU A 191 -11.45 15.31 12.00
N ASP A 192 -12.71 15.44 11.55
CA ASP A 192 -13.81 14.58 12.01
C ASP A 192 -13.61 13.12 11.62
N SER A 193 -13.13 12.86 10.39
CA SER A 193 -12.79 11.50 9.96
C SER A 193 -11.64 10.93 10.79
N VAL A 194 -10.62 11.73 11.11
CA VAL A 194 -9.53 11.31 11.99
C VAL A 194 -10.05 10.98 13.40
N ARG A 195 -10.93 11.80 13.96
CA ARG A 195 -11.53 11.54 15.29
C ARG A 195 -12.43 10.31 15.32
N ALA A 196 -13.10 10.00 14.22
CA ALA A 196 -13.98 8.84 14.10
C ALA A 196 -13.21 7.52 13.89
N MET A 197 -11.94 7.60 13.49
CA MET A 197 -11.11 6.40 13.31
C MET A 197 -10.82 5.70 14.64
N PRO A 198 -10.74 4.36 14.65
CA PRO A 198 -10.61 3.60 15.89
C PRO A 198 -9.17 3.57 16.42
N ASN A 199 -9.03 3.37 17.73
CA ASN A 199 -7.74 2.94 18.27
C ASN A 199 -7.43 1.51 17.81
N ILE A 200 -6.18 1.21 17.50
CA ILE A 200 -5.71 -0.15 17.17
C ILE A 200 -4.86 -0.61 18.34
N THR A 201 -5.27 -1.67 19.03
CA THR A 201 -4.57 -2.22 20.19
C THR A 201 -4.09 -3.61 19.91
N ILE A 202 -2.77 -3.75 19.82
CA ILE A 202 -2.03 -4.97 19.49
C ILE A 202 -1.60 -5.64 20.80
N GLU A 203 -2.06 -6.86 21.06
CA GLU A 203 -1.72 -7.60 22.27
C GLU A 203 -0.41 -8.37 22.05
N VAL A 204 0.70 -7.88 22.61
CA VAL A 204 2.03 -8.51 22.48
C VAL A 204 2.18 -9.65 23.49
N SER A 205 1.71 -9.44 24.72
CA SER A 205 1.61 -10.46 25.77
C SER A 205 0.40 -10.20 26.67
N ASP A 206 0.24 -10.96 27.75
CA ASP A 206 -0.81 -10.69 28.75
C ASP A 206 -0.61 -9.35 29.48
N ASP A 207 0.64 -8.92 29.61
CA ASP A 207 0.99 -7.68 30.32
C ASP A 207 1.24 -6.50 29.39
N VAL A 208 1.60 -6.76 28.13
CA VAL A 208 2.03 -5.74 27.17
C VAL A 208 1.07 -5.64 25.99
N GLU A 209 0.46 -4.46 25.89
CA GLU A 209 -0.36 -4.05 24.75
C GLU A 209 0.18 -2.76 24.13
N ILE A 210 0.09 -2.68 22.80
CA ILE A 210 0.51 -1.53 22.01
C ILE A 210 -0.73 -0.92 21.39
N THR A 211 -1.17 0.20 21.94
CA THR A 211 -2.35 0.94 21.50
C THR A 211 -1.94 2.15 20.68
N LEU A 212 -2.37 2.20 19.43
CA LEU A 212 -2.19 3.32 18.52
C LEU A 212 -3.52 4.06 18.34
N THR A 213 -3.49 5.37 18.55
CA THR A 213 -4.60 6.27 18.27
C THR A 213 -4.57 6.72 16.82
N PRO A 214 -5.66 7.30 16.28
CA PRO A 214 -5.65 7.84 14.92
C PRO A 214 -4.51 8.81 14.63
N ASP A 215 -4.10 9.65 15.58
CA ASP A 215 -2.96 10.56 15.38
C ASP A 215 -1.60 9.84 15.31
N ASP A 216 -1.51 8.60 15.82
CA ASP A 216 -0.29 7.79 15.76
C ASP A 216 -0.12 7.14 14.38
N TYR A 217 -1.20 6.69 13.74
CA TYR A 217 -1.13 6.03 12.42
C TYR A 217 -1.61 6.90 11.24
N LEU A 218 -2.14 8.10 11.48
CA LEU A 218 -2.45 9.13 10.47
C LEU A 218 -1.59 10.38 10.70
N ILE A 219 -0.33 10.28 10.31
CA ILE A 219 0.72 11.25 10.64
C ILE A 219 0.53 12.56 9.86
N LYS A 220 0.57 13.69 10.58
CA LYS A 220 0.52 15.04 10.00
C LYS A 220 1.76 15.30 9.14
N LEU A 221 1.56 15.56 7.85
CA LEU A 221 2.62 15.93 6.91
C LEU A 221 2.80 17.46 6.87
N ARG A 222 1.92 18.14 6.12
CA ARG A 222 1.93 19.60 5.96
C ARG A 222 0.51 20.12 5.78
N LYS A 223 0.33 21.43 5.93
CA LYS A 223 -0.87 22.10 5.47
C LYS A 223 -0.66 22.62 4.05
N VAL A 224 -1.60 22.36 3.16
CA VAL A 224 -1.66 22.93 1.80
C VAL A 224 -2.96 23.71 1.72
N ASP A 225 -2.88 25.00 1.40
CA ASP A 225 -4.05 25.90 1.33
C ASP A 225 -4.97 25.85 2.58
N GLY A 226 -4.34 25.77 3.76
CA GLY A 226 -5.05 25.67 5.04
C GLY A 226 -5.56 24.26 5.40
N VAL A 227 -5.55 23.32 4.45
CA VAL A 227 -6.00 21.95 4.63
C VAL A 227 -4.87 21.07 5.17
N GLN A 228 -5.14 20.34 6.26
CA GLN A 228 -4.16 19.43 6.85
C GLN A 228 -4.06 18.13 6.05
N HIS A 229 -2.89 17.88 5.45
CA HIS A 229 -2.58 16.58 4.87
C HIS A 229 -1.99 15.64 5.92
N ARG A 230 -2.41 14.38 5.84
CA ARG A 230 -1.98 13.29 6.71
C ARG A 230 -1.63 12.07 5.86
N CYS A 231 -0.66 11.30 6.34
CA CYS A 231 -0.20 10.08 5.70
C CYS A 231 -0.55 8.86 6.56
N VAL A 232 -0.99 7.79 5.93
CA VAL A 232 -1.18 6.50 6.60
C VAL A 232 0.20 5.91 6.90
N ALA A 233 0.56 5.86 8.17
CA ALA A 233 1.86 5.41 8.63
C ALA A 233 1.99 3.89 8.74
N MET A 234 1.49 3.20 7.72
CA MET A 234 1.48 1.75 7.62
C MET A 234 2.06 1.31 6.27
N ILE A 235 2.78 0.18 6.28
CA ILE A 235 3.20 -0.52 5.06
C ILE A 235 2.68 -1.96 5.08
N ALA A 236 2.44 -2.52 3.90
CA ALA A 236 2.01 -3.91 3.73
C ALA A 236 2.97 -4.61 2.77
N THR A 237 3.66 -5.65 3.23
CA THR A 237 4.68 -6.36 2.41
C THR A 237 4.69 -7.86 2.71
N ASP A 238 5.02 -8.67 1.70
CA ASP A 238 5.15 -10.12 1.87
C ASP A 238 6.46 -10.51 2.58
N SER A 239 7.48 -9.63 2.54
CA SER A 239 8.80 -9.87 3.10
C SER A 239 8.82 -10.12 4.61
N LEU A 240 7.78 -9.68 5.35
CA LEU A 240 7.65 -10.01 6.77
C LEU A 240 7.30 -11.50 6.94
N GLN A 241 6.27 -11.95 6.21
CA GLN A 241 5.75 -13.31 6.33
C GLN A 241 6.77 -14.35 5.86
N GLU A 242 7.50 -14.06 4.78
CA GLU A 242 8.63 -14.88 4.30
C GLU A 242 9.71 -15.10 5.37
N ARG A 243 9.82 -14.17 6.32
CA ARG A 243 10.81 -14.20 7.41
C ARG A 243 10.22 -14.68 8.74
N GLY A 244 8.95 -15.12 8.74
CA GLY A 244 8.29 -15.75 9.88
C GLY A 244 7.64 -14.79 10.87
N TYR A 245 7.48 -13.51 10.55
CA TYR A 245 6.81 -12.54 11.42
C TYR A 245 5.72 -11.77 10.67
N GLY A 246 4.65 -11.39 11.38
CA GLY A 246 3.49 -10.72 10.79
C GLY A 246 3.53 -9.19 10.88
N LEU A 247 4.44 -8.65 11.68
CA LEU A 247 4.47 -7.23 12.05
C LEU A 247 5.90 -6.70 12.27
N LEU A 248 6.07 -5.40 12.04
CA LEU A 248 7.26 -4.65 12.44
C LEU A 248 6.83 -3.35 13.12
N PHE A 249 7.16 -3.22 14.41
CA PHE A 249 7.01 -2.01 15.18
C PHE A 249 8.11 -1.02 14.82
N GLY A 250 7.79 -0.12 13.88
CA GLY A 250 8.68 0.96 13.46
C GLY A 250 8.69 2.15 14.41
N SER A 251 9.41 3.20 14.01
CA SER A 251 9.55 4.45 14.75
C SER A 251 8.20 5.13 15.06
N VAL A 252 7.17 4.96 14.25
CA VAL A 252 5.81 5.45 14.55
C VAL A 252 5.25 4.87 15.84
N VAL A 253 5.49 3.58 16.11
CA VAL A 253 5.09 2.94 17.36
C VAL A 253 6.03 3.36 18.49
N MET A 254 7.35 3.33 18.22
CA MET A 254 8.37 3.68 19.21
C MET A 254 8.40 5.17 19.58
N ARG A 255 7.64 6.02 18.89
CA ARG A 255 7.43 7.43 19.29
C ARG A 255 6.44 7.58 20.45
N LYS A 256 5.56 6.60 20.63
CA LYS A 256 4.56 6.58 21.70
C LYS A 256 5.08 5.92 22.97
N TYR A 257 6.08 5.05 22.83
CA TYR A 257 6.60 4.24 23.91
C TYR A 257 8.11 4.41 24.07
N ALA A 258 8.57 4.51 25.31
CA ALA A 258 9.98 4.27 25.60
C ALA A 258 10.22 2.76 25.58
N THR A 259 11.31 2.35 24.93
CA THR A 259 11.61 0.94 24.68
C THR A 259 12.98 0.58 25.22
N VAL A 260 13.03 -0.40 26.11
CA VAL A 260 14.26 -0.99 26.66
C VAL A 260 14.58 -2.25 25.88
N PHE A 261 15.76 -2.28 25.28
CA PHE A 261 16.33 -3.45 24.62
C PHE A 261 17.26 -4.15 25.61
N ASP A 262 16.72 -5.05 26.43
CA ASP A 262 17.46 -5.80 27.45
C ASP A 262 18.06 -7.05 26.82
N ARG A 263 19.21 -6.85 26.16
CA ARG A 263 19.95 -7.87 25.43
C ARG A 263 20.44 -8.98 26.35
N LYS A 264 20.94 -8.63 27.53
CA LYS A 264 21.40 -9.59 28.55
C LYS A 264 20.33 -10.62 28.93
N ASN A 265 19.08 -10.18 29.06
CA ASN A 265 17.98 -11.03 29.49
C ASN A 265 17.02 -11.43 28.36
N TYR A 266 17.39 -11.15 27.10
CA TYR A 266 16.60 -11.45 25.90
C TYR A 266 15.14 -11.04 26.03
N ARG A 267 14.89 -9.75 26.33
CA ARG A 267 13.54 -9.20 26.47
C ARG A 267 13.47 -7.74 26.05
N ILE A 268 12.28 -7.32 25.65
CA ILE A 268 11.95 -5.91 25.38
C ILE A 268 11.09 -5.38 26.51
N GLY A 269 11.49 -4.24 27.07
CA GLY A 269 10.69 -3.46 28.01
C GLY A 269 9.95 -2.34 27.27
N VAL A 270 8.68 -2.14 27.58
CA VAL A 270 7.85 -1.10 26.96
C VAL A 270 7.06 -0.35 28.03
N ALA A 271 7.03 0.97 27.92
CA ALA A 271 6.15 1.83 28.72
C ALA A 271 5.82 3.11 27.93
N PRO A 272 4.69 3.80 28.20
CA PRO A 272 4.36 5.04 27.52
C PRO A 272 5.48 6.08 27.70
N ALA A 273 5.87 6.71 26.60
CA ALA A 273 6.98 7.64 26.57
C ALA A 273 6.67 8.93 27.35
N ASN A 274 7.63 9.40 28.12
CA ASN A 274 7.62 10.72 28.70
C ASN A 274 8.11 11.74 27.65
N SER A 275 7.17 12.32 26.91
CA SER A 275 7.47 13.25 25.80
C SER A 275 8.33 14.46 26.20
N ARG A 276 8.33 14.86 27.48
CA ARG A 276 9.16 15.97 27.99
C ARG A 276 10.63 15.61 28.20
N LYS A 277 10.94 14.31 28.30
CA LYS A 277 12.29 13.78 28.53
C LYS A 277 12.84 13.03 27.32
N CYS A 278 11.97 12.54 26.46
CA CYS A 278 12.30 11.74 25.29
C CYS A 278 13.23 12.45 24.30
N GLY A 279 13.06 13.75 24.10
CA GLY A 279 13.84 14.52 23.14
C GLY A 279 13.31 15.96 23.02
N PRO A 280 13.85 16.75 22.09
CA PRO A 280 13.41 18.12 21.90
C PRO A 280 11.93 18.18 21.47
N LEU A 281 11.18 19.12 22.06
CA LEU A 281 9.75 19.32 21.78
C LEU A 281 9.49 20.02 20.44
N THR A 282 10.52 20.69 19.89
CA THR A 282 10.48 21.42 18.63
C THR A 282 11.72 21.08 17.81
N GLY A 283 11.61 21.16 16.49
CA GLY A 283 12.75 20.99 15.59
C GLY A 283 13.88 21.95 15.97
N SER A 284 15.11 21.44 15.98
CA SER A 284 16.32 22.21 16.18
C SER A 284 17.31 21.77 15.13
N ASP A 285 17.83 22.72 14.34
CA ASP A 285 18.94 22.47 13.41
C ASP A 285 20.26 22.18 14.13
N ARG A 286 20.30 22.33 15.47
CA ARG A 286 21.49 21.98 16.27
C ARG A 286 21.72 20.47 16.21
N GLY A 287 22.76 20.08 15.48
CA GLY A 287 23.17 18.69 15.28
C GLY A 287 23.04 18.18 13.84
N LEU A 288 22.42 18.95 12.94
CA LEU A 288 22.48 18.66 11.50
C LEU A 288 23.82 19.17 10.94
N PRO A 289 24.54 18.39 10.12
CA PRO A 289 25.70 18.92 9.39
C PRO A 289 25.25 20.13 8.57
N GLY A 290 25.96 21.26 8.72
CA GLY A 290 25.63 22.52 8.06
C GLY A 290 25.50 22.33 6.54
N LYS A 291 24.49 22.97 5.94
CA LYS A 291 24.23 22.92 4.49
C LYS A 291 25.51 23.18 3.69
N HIS A 292 26.07 22.14 3.08
CA HIS A 292 27.02 22.31 1.99
C HIS A 292 26.28 22.88 0.78
N SER A 293 26.59 24.13 0.45
CA SER A 293 26.11 24.80 -0.76
C SER A 293 26.83 24.23 -1.98
N THR A 294 26.15 23.38 -2.76
CA THR A 294 26.61 23.02 -4.10
C THR A 294 26.14 24.09 -5.10
N LYS A 295 27.00 25.09 -5.33
CA LYS A 295 26.91 25.91 -6.54
C LYS A 295 27.39 25.07 -7.73
N GLY A 296 26.45 24.58 -8.54
CA GLY A 296 26.75 23.94 -9.83
C GLY A 296 25.63 24.21 -10.82
N LYS A 297 25.88 25.10 -11.79
CA LYS A 297 25.00 25.41 -12.92
C LYS A 297 25.12 24.32 -14.00
N GLY A 298 24.00 23.89 -14.56
CA GLY A 298 23.92 23.18 -15.84
C GLY A 298 22.45 22.99 -16.26
N PRO A 299 22.02 23.44 -17.45
CA PRO A 299 20.61 23.41 -17.86
C PRO A 299 20.22 22.04 -18.42
N VAL A 300 19.06 21.52 -17.96
CA VAL A 300 18.40 20.36 -18.55
C VAL A 300 17.49 20.84 -19.68
N LEU A 301 17.71 20.27 -20.87
CA LEU A 301 17.06 20.60 -22.13
C LEU A 301 15.60 20.13 -22.13
N THR A 302 14.70 21.03 -22.52
CA THR A 302 13.27 20.78 -22.78
C THR A 302 13.09 20.18 -24.18
N ALA A 303 12.20 19.20 -24.31
CA ALA A 303 11.78 18.62 -25.59
C ALA A 303 10.71 19.49 -26.27
N ASP A 304 10.92 19.79 -27.55
CA ASP A 304 10.04 20.58 -28.42
C ASP A 304 8.93 19.75 -29.10
N THR A 305 7.87 20.47 -29.45
CA THR A 305 6.58 20.08 -30.07
C THR A 305 6.57 20.11 -31.61
N SER A 306 5.87 19.13 -32.25
CA SER A 306 5.03 19.15 -33.51
C SER A 306 5.60 19.75 -34.83
N PRO A 307 4.96 19.67 -36.05
CA PRO A 307 3.59 19.25 -36.46
C PRO A 307 3.47 18.42 -37.78
N ALA A 308 2.22 18.32 -38.26
CA ALA A 308 1.61 17.51 -39.33
C ALA A 308 1.92 17.89 -40.80
N ALA A 309 1.51 17.00 -41.73
CA ALA A 309 1.14 17.34 -43.11
C ALA A 309 0.04 16.38 -43.61
N GLY A 310 -0.98 16.93 -44.29
CA GLY A 310 -2.07 16.22 -44.94
C GLY A 310 -1.96 16.18 -46.47
N THR A 311 -2.90 15.51 -47.12
CA THR A 311 -3.18 15.64 -48.56
C THR A 311 -4.64 15.29 -48.87
N GLU A 312 -5.18 16.03 -49.83
CA GLU A 312 -6.57 16.15 -50.30
C GLU A 312 -7.07 14.94 -51.11
N GLN A 313 -8.40 14.74 -51.17
CA GLN A 313 -9.04 14.05 -52.31
C GLN A 313 -10.52 14.40 -52.49
N GLU A 314 -10.94 14.26 -53.75
CA GLU A 314 -12.06 14.88 -54.47
C GLU A 314 -13.49 14.50 -54.03
N THR A 315 -14.42 15.43 -54.28
CA THR A 315 -15.85 15.36 -53.97
C THR A 315 -16.68 14.70 -55.08
N GLU A 316 -17.34 13.57 -54.78
CA GLU A 316 -18.52 13.06 -55.49
C GLU A 316 -19.79 13.31 -54.66
N ASP A 317 -20.88 13.74 -55.32
CA ASP A 317 -22.15 14.18 -54.72
C ASP A 317 -22.89 13.04 -53.96
N PRO A 318 -23.19 13.19 -52.65
CA PRO A 318 -23.78 12.14 -51.82
C PRO A 318 -25.26 11.83 -52.09
N ASP A 319 -26.01 12.70 -52.78
CA ASP A 319 -27.46 12.50 -52.94
C ASP A 319 -27.83 11.48 -54.05
N GLU A 320 -26.98 11.31 -55.06
CA GLU A 320 -27.24 10.40 -56.17
C GLU A 320 -27.11 8.91 -55.75
N LYS A 321 -26.17 8.59 -54.84
CA LYS A 321 -25.98 7.23 -54.30
C LYS A 321 -27.13 6.81 -53.36
N LEU A 322 -27.78 7.76 -52.69
CA LEU A 322 -28.88 7.49 -51.76
C LEU A 322 -30.18 7.08 -52.47
N ILE A 323 -30.47 7.70 -53.61
CA ILE A 323 -31.68 7.41 -54.40
C ILE A 323 -31.57 6.02 -55.06
N ALA A 324 -30.43 5.71 -55.68
CA ALA A 324 -30.19 4.41 -56.33
C ALA A 324 -30.23 3.23 -55.34
N GLN A 325 -29.83 3.46 -54.08
CA GLN A 325 -29.88 2.44 -53.04
C GLN A 325 -31.33 2.19 -52.54
N ALA A 326 -32.14 3.24 -52.46
CA ALA A 326 -33.54 3.12 -52.02
C ALA A 326 -34.39 2.28 -52.98
N GLU A 327 -34.16 2.41 -54.28
CA GLU A 327 -34.85 1.61 -55.31
C GLU A 327 -34.47 0.13 -55.23
N LYS A 328 -33.19 -0.18 -55.01
CA LYS A 328 -32.70 -1.56 -54.87
C LYS A 328 -33.32 -2.30 -53.69
N CYS A 329 -33.48 -1.63 -52.53
CA CYS A 329 -34.16 -2.22 -51.39
C CYS A 329 -35.65 -2.48 -51.69
N ARG A 330 -36.35 -1.47 -52.20
CA ARG A 330 -37.81 -1.53 -52.42
C ARG A 330 -38.23 -2.51 -53.52
N ALA A 331 -37.31 -2.87 -54.41
CA ALA A 331 -37.54 -3.90 -55.43
C ALA A 331 -37.71 -5.33 -54.85
N LYS A 332 -37.31 -5.59 -53.60
CA LYS A 332 -37.41 -6.92 -52.98
C LYS A 332 -38.66 -7.03 -52.11
N ARG A 333 -39.47 -8.06 -52.41
CA ARG A 333 -40.73 -8.36 -51.71
C ARG A 333 -40.67 -9.56 -50.76
N SER A 334 -39.48 -10.15 -50.58
CA SER A 334 -39.27 -11.30 -49.70
C SER A 334 -38.08 -11.05 -48.76
N CYS A 335 -38.17 -11.61 -47.55
CA CYS A 335 -37.11 -11.54 -46.53
C CYS A 335 -35.75 -12.03 -47.09
N SER A 336 -35.75 -13.17 -47.79
CA SER A 336 -34.51 -13.74 -48.37
C SER A 336 -33.94 -12.93 -49.54
N GLY A 337 -34.79 -12.18 -50.25
CA GLY A 337 -34.36 -11.26 -51.28
C GLY A 337 -33.76 -9.98 -50.71
N CYS A 338 -34.35 -9.48 -49.61
CA CYS A 338 -33.90 -8.27 -48.92
C CYS A 338 -32.56 -8.46 -48.20
N SER A 339 -32.35 -9.63 -47.58
CA SER A 339 -31.14 -9.93 -46.79
C SER A 339 -29.85 -9.98 -47.61
N LYS A 340 -29.97 -10.16 -48.93
CA LYS A 340 -28.85 -10.21 -49.88
C LYS A 340 -28.34 -8.83 -50.30
N ILE A 341 -29.05 -7.76 -49.94
CA ILE A 341 -28.67 -6.39 -50.31
C ILE A 341 -28.15 -5.68 -49.06
N SER A 342 -26.91 -5.19 -49.13
CA SER A 342 -26.30 -4.38 -48.07
C SER A 342 -27.10 -3.09 -47.87
N ASN A 343 -27.17 -2.58 -46.64
CA ASN A 343 -27.92 -1.37 -46.27
C ASN A 343 -29.44 -1.40 -46.56
N CYS A 344 -30.05 -2.59 -46.65
CA CYS A 344 -31.50 -2.78 -46.64
C CYS A 344 -31.98 -3.49 -45.36
N SER A 345 -33.25 -3.28 -45.00
CA SER A 345 -33.91 -3.82 -43.82
C SER A 345 -35.28 -4.38 -44.19
N TYR A 346 -35.61 -5.55 -43.69
CA TYR A 346 -36.91 -6.20 -43.91
C TYR A 346 -37.79 -6.11 -42.66
N GLY A 347 -39.01 -5.59 -42.81
CA GLY A 347 -40.02 -5.59 -41.75
C GLY A 347 -40.87 -6.86 -41.80
N TYR A 348 -40.82 -7.69 -40.77
CA TYR A 348 -41.58 -8.95 -40.74
C TYR A 348 -43.09 -8.74 -40.63
N GLN A 349 -43.52 -7.65 -39.98
CA GLN A 349 -44.94 -7.30 -39.87
C GLN A 349 -45.48 -6.63 -41.14
N THR A 350 -44.67 -5.80 -41.78
CA THR A 350 -45.10 -5.01 -42.95
C THR A 350 -44.87 -5.76 -44.27
N GLY A 351 -44.01 -6.78 -44.27
CA GLY A 351 -43.61 -7.54 -45.46
C GLY A 351 -42.79 -6.73 -46.47
N ARG A 352 -42.22 -5.59 -46.06
CA ARG A 352 -41.53 -4.64 -46.96
C ARG A 352 -40.04 -4.57 -46.68
N CYS A 353 -39.26 -4.39 -47.75
CA CYS A 353 -37.83 -4.12 -47.70
C CYS A 353 -37.55 -2.64 -47.97
N VAL A 354 -36.84 -1.96 -47.08
CA VAL A 354 -36.51 -0.52 -47.18
C VAL A 354 -35.04 -0.26 -46.81
N PRO A 355 -34.48 0.92 -47.12
CA PRO A 355 -33.17 1.30 -46.62
C PRO A 355 -33.10 1.30 -45.09
N VAL A 356 -31.95 0.93 -44.53
CA VAL A 356 -31.73 0.87 -43.06
C VAL A 356 -32.06 2.19 -42.37
N ARG A 357 -31.80 3.34 -43.02
CA ARG A 357 -32.13 4.67 -42.47
C ARG A 357 -33.64 4.89 -42.27
N GLU A 358 -34.48 4.20 -43.03
CA GLU A 358 -35.95 4.25 -42.93
C GLU A 358 -36.51 3.16 -42.01
N ALA A 359 -35.70 2.17 -41.64
CA ALA A 359 -36.12 1.02 -40.83
C ALA A 359 -36.55 1.41 -39.41
N THR A 360 -36.01 2.52 -38.86
CA THR A 360 -36.37 3.05 -37.54
C THR A 360 -37.84 3.50 -37.44
N LYS A 361 -38.52 3.69 -38.57
CA LYS A 361 -39.94 4.05 -38.64
C LYS A 361 -40.86 2.83 -38.81
N MET A 362 -40.30 1.62 -38.87
CA MET A 362 -41.08 0.39 -38.98
C MET A 362 -41.35 -0.23 -37.61
N PRO A 363 -42.54 -0.85 -37.43
CA PRO A 363 -42.82 -1.57 -36.21
C PRO A 363 -41.97 -2.85 -36.15
N TYR A 364 -41.41 -3.12 -34.96
CA TYR A 364 -40.59 -4.29 -34.66
C TYR A 364 -41.44 -5.59 -34.74
N PRO A 365 -40.92 -6.75 -35.19
CA PRO A 365 -39.53 -7.02 -35.58
C PRO A 365 -39.19 -6.64 -37.02
N PHE A 366 -38.00 -6.06 -37.19
CA PHE A 366 -37.33 -5.87 -38.48
C PHE A 366 -35.86 -6.28 -38.35
N CYS A 367 -35.24 -6.67 -39.46
CA CYS A 367 -33.84 -7.11 -39.51
C CYS A 367 -33.07 -6.36 -40.59
N THR A 368 -31.79 -6.07 -40.35
CA THR A 368 -30.93 -5.30 -41.26
C THR A 368 -29.84 -6.17 -41.88
N GLY A 369 -29.74 -6.16 -43.21
CA GLY A 369 -28.69 -6.85 -43.97
C GLY A 369 -28.71 -8.38 -43.85
N GLY A 370 -27.51 -8.98 -43.89
CA GLY A 370 -27.32 -10.44 -43.85
C GLY A 370 -27.77 -11.14 -42.57
N PHE A 371 -28.19 -10.40 -41.54
CA PHE A 371 -28.68 -10.92 -40.26
C PHE A 371 -30.18 -11.26 -40.25
N CYS A 372 -30.89 -11.11 -41.37
CA CYS A 372 -32.29 -11.51 -41.47
C CYS A 372 -32.45 -13.05 -41.40
N ALA A 373 -32.86 -13.56 -40.23
CA ALA A 373 -33.24 -14.96 -40.04
C ALA A 373 -34.63 -15.22 -40.65
N CYS A 374 -34.71 -15.70 -41.88
CA CYS A 374 -35.96 -15.86 -42.64
C CYS A 374 -36.64 -17.23 -42.45
N PHE A 375 -36.56 -17.84 -41.26
CA PHE A 375 -37.18 -19.15 -41.00
C PHE A 375 -38.71 -19.06 -40.93
N LEU A 376 -39.38 -20.11 -41.44
CA LEU A 376 -40.83 -20.24 -41.61
C LEU A 376 -41.60 -19.91 -40.32
N VAL A 377 -42.42 -18.86 -40.38
CA VAL A 377 -43.35 -18.45 -39.33
C VAL A 377 -44.52 -19.46 -39.29
N GLY A 378 -44.62 -20.22 -38.20
CA GLY A 378 -45.74 -21.10 -37.90
C GLY A 378 -46.01 -21.14 -36.39
N GLY A 379 -47.28 -21.27 -36.01
CA GLY A 379 -47.89 -20.92 -34.71
C GLY A 379 -47.45 -21.66 -33.44
N SER A 380 -46.24 -22.24 -33.37
CA SER A 380 -45.70 -22.90 -32.18
C SER A 380 -44.53 -22.15 -31.51
N GLY A 381 -44.14 -20.97 -32.03
CA GLY A 381 -43.00 -20.19 -31.52
C GLY A 381 -43.20 -19.49 -30.16
N TRP A 382 -44.43 -19.41 -29.65
CA TRP A 382 -44.71 -18.67 -28.41
C TRP A 382 -44.26 -19.42 -27.15
N TYR A 383 -44.39 -20.75 -27.14
CA TYR A 383 -43.94 -21.58 -26.01
C TYR A 383 -42.42 -21.72 -25.92
N PHE A 384 -41.73 -21.72 -27.07
CA PHE A 384 -40.27 -21.73 -27.09
C PHE A 384 -39.66 -20.41 -26.58
N GLY A 385 -40.32 -19.28 -26.84
CA GLY A 385 -39.87 -17.96 -26.40
C GLY A 385 -39.94 -17.74 -24.87
N ILE A 386 -40.94 -18.33 -24.20
CA ILE A 386 -41.08 -18.21 -22.73
C ILE A 386 -40.02 -19.07 -22.01
N VAL A 387 -39.76 -20.29 -22.49
CA VAL A 387 -38.75 -21.18 -21.90
C VAL A 387 -37.33 -20.66 -22.15
N ILE A 388 -37.04 -20.20 -23.37
CA ILE A 388 -35.75 -19.57 -23.68
C ILE A 388 -35.60 -18.23 -22.95
N GLY A 389 -36.66 -17.44 -22.82
CA GLY A 389 -36.66 -16.18 -22.09
C GLY A 389 -36.39 -16.35 -20.59
N ALA A 390 -36.97 -17.38 -19.96
CA ALA A 390 -36.70 -17.71 -18.57
C ALA A 390 -35.26 -18.25 -18.38
N LEU A 391 -34.78 -19.10 -19.30
CA LEU A 391 -33.41 -19.60 -19.28
C LEU A 391 -32.38 -18.48 -19.54
N LEU A 392 -32.67 -17.53 -20.43
CA LEU A 392 -31.87 -16.32 -20.64
C LEU A 392 -31.91 -15.41 -19.42
N GLY A 393 -33.06 -15.24 -18.78
CA GLY A 393 -33.18 -14.45 -17.54
C GLY A 393 -32.32 -15.02 -16.42
N ILE A 394 -32.38 -16.35 -16.21
CA ILE A 394 -31.53 -17.04 -15.24
C ILE A 394 -30.06 -16.95 -15.64
N ALA A 395 -29.73 -17.17 -16.93
CA ALA A 395 -28.36 -17.05 -17.42
C ALA A 395 -27.81 -15.61 -17.28
N ILE A 396 -28.64 -14.57 -17.46
CA ILE A 396 -28.26 -13.17 -17.26
C ILE A 396 -28.07 -12.89 -15.77
N VAL A 397 -28.93 -13.38 -14.88
CA VAL A 397 -28.75 -13.19 -13.42
C VAL A 397 -27.51 -13.94 -12.94
N VAL A 398 -27.28 -15.17 -13.40
CA VAL A 398 -26.07 -15.94 -13.11
C VAL A 398 -24.84 -15.26 -13.71
N ALA A 399 -24.91 -14.76 -14.94
CA ALA A 399 -23.84 -13.99 -15.55
C ALA A 399 -23.60 -12.67 -14.81
N LEU A 400 -24.63 -11.99 -14.31
CA LEU A 400 -24.49 -10.77 -13.50
C LEU A 400 -23.89 -11.07 -12.13
N VAL A 401 -24.27 -12.17 -11.47
CA VAL A 401 -23.68 -12.62 -10.20
C VAL A 401 -22.25 -13.09 -10.41
N LEU A 402 -21.96 -13.80 -11.50
CA LEU A 402 -20.61 -14.21 -11.87
C LEU A 402 -19.78 -13.01 -12.32
N VAL A 403 -20.34 -12.04 -13.02
CA VAL A 403 -19.68 -10.77 -13.38
C VAL A 403 -19.49 -9.92 -12.13
N PHE A 404 -20.40 -9.92 -11.16
CA PHE A 404 -20.28 -9.20 -9.89
C PHE A 404 -19.25 -9.88 -8.98
N ARG A 405 -19.23 -11.21 -8.89
CA ARG A 405 -18.19 -11.99 -8.21
C ARG A 405 -16.84 -11.86 -8.90
N LYS A 406 -16.79 -11.92 -10.24
CA LYS A 406 -15.58 -11.70 -11.05
C LYS A 406 -15.17 -10.23 -11.03
N ARG A 407 -16.09 -9.28 -10.80
CA ARG A 407 -15.80 -7.85 -10.59
C ARG A 407 -15.32 -7.60 -9.17
N GLN A 408 -15.83 -8.29 -8.15
CA GLN A 408 -15.25 -8.28 -6.81
C GLN A 408 -13.86 -8.93 -6.80
N GLN A 409 -13.68 -10.09 -7.43
CA GLN A 409 -12.38 -10.71 -7.60
C GLN A 409 -11.44 -9.85 -8.45
N ARG A 410 -11.91 -9.25 -9.55
CA ARG A 410 -11.11 -8.32 -10.36
C ARG A 410 -10.83 -7.01 -9.64
N ASN A 411 -11.69 -6.53 -8.75
CA ASN A 411 -11.40 -5.40 -7.87
C ASN A 411 -10.37 -5.80 -6.81
N HIS A 412 -10.41 -7.06 -6.32
CA HIS A 412 -9.38 -7.63 -5.44
C HIS A 412 -8.03 -7.75 -6.17
N TYR A 413 -8.03 -8.27 -7.41
CA TYR A 413 -6.84 -8.36 -8.28
C TYR A 413 -6.35 -6.99 -8.76
N GLN A 414 -7.23 -6.02 -9.05
CA GLN A 414 -6.83 -4.66 -9.45
C GLN A 414 -6.36 -3.82 -8.27
N ALA A 415 -6.87 -4.08 -7.06
CA ALA A 415 -6.26 -3.55 -5.84
C ALA A 415 -4.84 -4.12 -5.68
N LEU A 416 -4.67 -5.45 -5.82
CA LEU A 416 -3.37 -6.12 -5.78
C LEU A 416 -2.40 -5.65 -6.87
N GLN A 417 -2.86 -5.47 -8.12
CA GLN A 417 -2.03 -4.97 -9.22
C GLN A 417 -1.65 -3.49 -9.05
N ARG A 418 -2.52 -2.64 -8.49
CA ARG A 418 -2.12 -1.27 -8.13
C ARG A 418 -1.13 -1.23 -6.97
N TYR A 419 -1.14 -2.24 -6.09
CA TYR A 419 -0.10 -2.40 -5.08
C TYR A 419 1.24 -2.83 -5.71
N GLU A 420 1.24 -3.72 -6.71
CA GLU A 420 2.47 -4.10 -7.45
C GLU A 420 3.00 -2.99 -8.38
N GLU A 421 2.13 -2.23 -9.06
CA GLU A 421 2.56 -1.14 -9.96
C GLU A 421 3.05 0.10 -9.18
N GLN A 422 2.55 0.38 -7.96
CA GLN A 422 3.07 1.47 -7.13
C GLN A 422 4.43 1.17 -6.48
N ASP A 423 4.82 -0.10 -6.34
CA ASP A 423 6.16 -0.50 -5.88
C ASP A 423 7.25 -0.27 -6.95
N ILE A 424 6.88 -0.02 -8.23
CA ILE A 424 7.84 0.17 -9.33
C ILE A 424 8.08 1.65 -9.67
N GLU A 425 7.11 2.55 -9.44
CA GLU A 425 7.24 3.96 -9.84
C GLU A 425 7.37 4.97 -8.68
N THR A 426 7.34 4.52 -7.42
CA THR A 426 7.54 5.42 -6.27
C THR A 426 8.47 4.83 -5.23
N PHE A 427 9.75 4.68 -5.58
CA PHE A 427 10.91 4.86 -4.70
C PHE A 427 12.15 5.25 -5.50
#